data_AF-A0A2D4FM47-F1
#
_entry.id   AF-A0A2D4FM47-F1
#
_cell.length_a   1.000
_cell.length_b   1.000
_cell.length_c   1.000
_cell.angle_alpha   90.00
_cell.angle_beta   90.00
_cell.angle_gamma   90.00
#
_symmetry.space_group_name_H-M   'P 1'
#
loop_
_entity.id
_entity.type
_entity.pdbx_description
1 polymer ?
#
loop_
_entity_poly.entity_id
_entity_poly.type
_entity_poly.pdbx_seq_one_letter_code
_entity_poly.pdbx_strand_id
1 'polypeptide(L)'
;LCAAQLLQLTNLEHDVYERLTSLQEGIIPKKKAATDDDLHQINELIQGNMQRCKLVMDQINEARESMLKVLDHKERVLKLLNKNGTVNKVSKLKRKEKV
;
A
#
# COMPACT_ATOMS: atom_id res chain seq x y z
N LEU A 1 9.19 9.64 -0.99
CA LEU A 1 7.87 10.26 -0.78
C LEU A 1 6.77 9.21 -0.70
N CYS A 2 6.51 8.44 -1.76
CA CYS A 2 5.43 7.43 -1.79
C CYS A 2 5.52 6.36 -0.67
N ALA A 3 6.68 5.75 -0.43
CA ALA A 3 6.82 4.74 0.62
C ALA A 3 6.54 5.27 2.04
N ALA A 4 6.88 6.54 2.31
CA ALA A 4 6.59 7.16 3.60
C ALA A 4 5.10 7.48 3.75
N GLN A 5 4.43 7.88 2.67
CA GLN A 5 2.99 8.15 2.65
C GLN A 5 2.17 6.86 2.87
N LEU A 6 2.59 5.74 2.26
CA LEU A 6 1.95 4.44 2.49
C LEU A 6 2.06 4.00 3.95
N LEU A 7 3.25 4.16 4.56
CA LEU A 7 3.44 3.84 5.98
C LEU A 7 2.58 4.73 6.89
N GLN A 8 2.49 6.02 6.61
CA GLN A 8 1.63 6.93 7.36
C GLN A 8 0.16 6.51 7.27
N LEU A 9 -0.29 6.09 6.09
CA LEU A 9 -1.67 5.64 5.90
C LEU A 9 -1.95 4.35 6.69
N THR A 10 -1.03 3.38 6.68
CA THR A 10 -1.15 2.16 7.50
C THR A 10 -1.22 2.49 8.99
N ASN A 11 -0.40 3.42 9.48
CA ASN A 11 -0.41 3.82 10.89
C ASN A 11 -1.74 4.49 11.28
N LEU A 12 -2.28 5.36 10.42
CA LEU A 12 -3.58 6.00 10.64
C LEU A 12 -4.72 4.97 10.68
N GLU A 13 -4.72 4.00 9.77
CA GLU A 13 -5.70 2.90 9.78
C GLU A 13 -5.58 2.02 11.02
N HIS A 14 -4.34 1.77 11.48
CA HIS A 14 -4.10 1.05 12.73
C HIS A 14 -4.66 1.83 13.94
N ASP A 15 -4.41 3.14 14.03
CA ASP A 15 -4.94 3.99 15.11
C ASP A 15 -6.47 3.99 15.13
N VAL A 16 -7.12 4.00 13.96
CA VAL A 16 -8.59 3.90 13.86
C VAL A 16 -9.06 2.53 14.34
N TYR A 17 -8.38 1.46 13.93
CA TYR A 17 -8.70 0.09 14.35
C TYR A 17 -8.62 -0.08 15.88
N GLU A 18 -7.58 0.44 16.53
CA GLU A 18 -7.41 0.37 17.99
C GLU A 18 -8.51 1.15 18.73
N ARG A 19 -8.91 2.31 18.21
CA ARG A 19 -10.03 3.09 18.76
C ARG A 19 -11.36 2.36 18.62
N LEU A 20 -11.60 1.70 17.48
CA LEU A 20 -12.79 0.87 17.28
C LEU A 20 -12.81 -0.35 18.21
N THR A 21 -11.64 -0.96 18.45
CA THR A 21 -11.49 -2.06 19.41
C THR A 21 -11.87 -1.62 20.82
N SER A 22 -11.30 -0.49 21.28
CA SER A 22 -11.64 0.10 22.58
C SER A 22 -13.13 0.45 22.71
N LEU A 23 -13.72 0.99 21.63
CA LEU A 23 -15.14 1.32 21.57
C LEU A 23 -16.01 0.06 21.67
N GLN A 24 -15.65 -1.01 20.95
CA GLN A 24 -16.37 -2.27 20.96
C GLN A 24 -16.38 -2.90 22.37
N GLU A 25 -15.23 -2.95 23.03
CA GLU A 25 -15.09 -3.48 24.39
C GLU A 25 -15.94 -2.72 25.41
N GLY A 26 -16.10 -1.40 25.23
CA GLY A 26 -16.93 -0.55 26.08
C GLY A 26 -18.45 -0.69 25.83
N ILE A 27 -18.86 -1.08 24.62
CA ILE A 27 -20.26 -1.17 24.22
C ILE A 27 -20.88 -2.54 24.50
N ILE A 28 -20.10 -3.64 24.44
CA ILE A 28 -20.62 -4.99 24.68
C ILE A 28 -21.15 -5.09 26.12
N PRO A 29 -22.48 -5.27 26.31
CA PRO A 29 -23.06 -5.29 27.65
C PRO A 29 -22.60 -6.53 28.41
N LYS A 30 -22.09 -6.36 29.64
CA LYS A 30 -21.78 -7.51 30.53
C LYS A 30 -23.03 -8.25 31.02
N LYS A 31 -24.23 -7.70 30.83
CA LYS A 31 -25.54 -8.30 31.14
C LYS A 31 -26.55 -7.93 30.07
N LYS A 32 -27.34 -8.92 29.61
CA LYS A 32 -28.41 -8.73 28.62
C LYS A 32 -29.46 -7.75 29.15
N ALA A 33 -29.66 -6.63 28.46
CA ALA A 33 -30.76 -5.70 28.67
C ALA A 33 -31.59 -5.61 27.39
N ALA A 34 -32.88 -5.30 27.50
CA ALA A 34 -33.86 -5.27 26.41
C ALA A 34 -33.58 -4.21 25.31
N THR A 35 -32.50 -3.43 25.42
CA THR A 35 -31.96 -2.50 24.42
C THR A 35 -30.99 -3.19 23.44
N ASP A 36 -31.14 -4.50 23.24
CA ASP A 36 -30.15 -5.38 22.58
C ASP A 36 -30.02 -5.06 21.08
N ASP A 37 -31.10 -4.66 20.41
CA ASP A 37 -31.11 -4.53 18.94
C ASP A 37 -30.30 -3.34 18.42
N ASP A 38 -30.45 -2.15 19.01
CA ASP A 38 -29.67 -0.96 18.62
C ASP A 38 -28.18 -1.15 18.96
N LEU A 39 -27.88 -1.76 20.11
CA LEU A 39 -26.52 -2.07 20.52
C LEU A 39 -25.89 -3.13 19.62
N HIS A 40 -26.67 -4.13 19.21
CA HIS A 40 -26.27 -5.14 18.24
C HIS A 40 -25.96 -4.49 16.89
N GLN A 41 -26.83 -3.62 16.38
CA GLN A 41 -26.60 -2.90 15.14
C GLN A 41 -25.34 -2.03 15.20
N ILE A 42 -25.11 -1.31 16.30
CA ILE A 42 -23.88 -0.53 16.52
C ILE A 42 -22.66 -1.45 16.52
N ASN A 43 -22.71 -2.60 17.19
CA ASN A 43 -21.63 -3.57 17.22
C ASN A 43 -21.31 -4.13 15.82
N GLU A 44 -22.32 -4.45 15.01
CA GLU A 44 -22.12 -4.90 13.63
C GLU A 44 -21.43 -3.83 12.77
N LEU A 45 -21.83 -2.56 12.93
CA LEU A 45 -21.19 -1.44 12.25
C LEU A 45 -19.73 -1.27 12.68
N ILE A 46 -19.42 -1.42 13.96
CA ILE A 46 -18.05 -1.36 14.48
C ILE A 46 -17.21 -2.49 13.88
N GLN A 47 -17.72 -3.73 13.93
CA GLN A 47 -17.04 -4.89 13.35
C GLN A 47 -16.78 -4.73 11.84
N GLY A 48 -17.77 -4.23 11.09
CA GLY A 48 -17.62 -3.96 9.67
C GLY A 48 -16.55 -2.91 9.36
N ASN A 49 -16.41 -1.87 10.20
CA ASN A 49 -15.34 -0.88 10.05
C ASN A 49 -13.98 -1.45 10.43
N MET A 50 -13.90 -2.26 11.49
CA MET A 50 -12.66 -2.96 11.86
C MET A 50 -12.14 -3.88 10.75
N GLN A 51 -13.06 -4.61 10.09
CA GLN A 51 -12.70 -5.43 8.92
C GLN A 51 -12.21 -4.59 7.75
N ARG A 52 -12.82 -3.42 7.50
CA ARG A 52 -12.36 -2.48 6.46
C ARG A 52 -10.96 -1.96 6.76
N CYS A 53 -10.66 -1.55 7.98
CA CYS A 53 -9.31 -1.10 8.37
C CYS A 53 -8.27 -2.21 8.10
N LYS A 54 -8.56 -3.46 8.48
CA LYS A 54 -7.69 -4.61 8.17
C LYS A 54 -7.44 -4.76 6.66
N LEU A 55 -8.51 -4.76 5.87
CA LEU A 55 -8.41 -4.89 4.42
C LEU A 55 -7.56 -3.78 3.78
N VAL A 56 -7.74 -2.53 4.23
CA VAL A 56 -6.97 -1.39 3.72
C VAL A 56 -5.49 -1.54 4.10
N MET A 57 -5.18 -1.92 5.34
CA MET A 57 -3.80 -2.16 5.76
C MET A 57 -3.13 -3.27 4.95
N ASP A 58 -3.83 -4.39 4.71
CA ASP A 58 -3.33 -5.51 3.90
C ASP A 58 -3.06 -5.07 2.46
N GLN A 59 -4.00 -4.37 1.82
CA GLN A 59 -3.84 -3.88 0.45
C GLN A 59 -2.71 -2.87 0.30
N ILE A 60 -2.49 -2.00 1.30
CA ILE A 60 -1.36 -1.07 1.29
C ILE A 60 -0.03 -1.83 1.36
N ASN A 61 0.05 -2.86 2.19
CA ASN A 61 1.23 -3.71 2.29
C ASN A 61 1.49 -4.45 0.97
N GLU A 62 0.47 -5.04 0.36
CA GLU A 62 0.58 -5.71 -0.95
C GLU A 62 1.02 -4.75 -2.06
N ALA A 63 0.46 -3.53 -2.10
CA ALA A 63 0.84 -2.50 -3.04
C ALA A 63 2.31 -2.09 -2.85
N ARG A 64 2.75 -1.93 -1.60
CA ARG A 64 4.15 -1.63 -1.26
C ARG A 64 5.09 -2.74 -1.72
N GLU A 65 4.74 -4.00 -1.49
CA GLU A 65 5.55 -5.14 -1.95
C GLU A 65 5.63 -5.20 -3.48
N SER A 66 4.50 -4.95 -4.16
CA SER A 66 4.44 -4.92 -5.62
C SER A 66 5.32 -3.82 -6.21
N MET A 67 5.37 -2.65 -5.56
CA MET A 67 6.27 -1.57 -5.94
C MET A 67 7.76 -1.96 -5.80
N LEU A 68 8.12 -2.71 -4.77
CA LEU A 68 9.51 -3.16 -4.57
C LEU A 68 9.94 -4.15 -5.67
N LYS A 69 9.05 -5.08 -6.08
CA LYS A 69 9.33 -6.06 -7.15
C LYS A 69 9.72 -5.42 -8.48
N VAL A 70 9.20 -4.22 -8.79
CA VAL A 70 9.59 -3.47 -10.01
C VAL A 70 11.08 -3.16 -10.03
N LEU A 71 11.70 -2.96 -8.86
CA LEU A 71 13.12 -2.65 -8.75
C LEU A 71 14.02 -3.87 -9.04
N ASP A 72 13.50 -5.10 -8.92
CA ASP A 72 14.26 -6.33 -9.23
C ASP A 72 14.66 -6.39 -10.71
N HIS A 73 13.89 -5.74 -11.59
CA HIS A 73 14.20 -5.68 -13.02
C HIS A 73 15.23 -4.61 -13.38
N LYS A 74 15.64 -3.74 -12.43
CA LYS A 74 16.50 -2.57 -12.68
C LYS A 74 17.80 -2.95 -13.38
N GLU A 75 18.51 -3.96 -12.90
CA GLU A 75 19.81 -4.35 -13.47
C GLU A 75 19.66 -4.85 -14.92
N ARG A 76 18.64 -5.67 -15.21
CA ARG A 76 18.35 -6.18 -16.55
C ARG A 76 17.99 -5.03 -17.50
N VAL A 77 17.14 -4.10 -17.07
CA VAL A 77 16.76 -2.93 -17.86
C VAL A 77 17.98 -2.05 -18.15
N LEU A 78 18.82 -1.78 -17.14
CA LEU A 78 20.06 -1.02 -17.32
C LEU A 78 21.03 -1.70 -18.30
N LYS A 79 21.18 -3.03 -18.24
CA LYS A 79 21.99 -3.79 -19.21
C LYS A 79 21.48 -3.62 -20.64
N LEU A 80 20.16 -3.70 -20.85
CA LEU A 80 19.56 -3.53 -22.19
C LEU A 80 19.71 -2.10 -22.72
N LEU A 81 19.48 -1.09 -21.87
CA LEU A 81 19.67 0.31 -22.23
C LEU A 81 21.13 0.61 -22.61
N ASN A 82 22.10 0.10 -21.86
CA ASN A 82 23.51 0.30 -22.15
C ASN A 82 23.97 -0.44 -23.41
N LYS A 83 23.43 -1.62 -23.69
CA LYS A 83 23.69 -2.37 -24.94
C LYS A 83 23.16 -1.63 -26.17
N ASN A 84 22.03 -0.95 -26.07
CA ASN A 84 21.38 -0.28 -27.20
C ASN A 84 21.76 1.21 -27.31
N GLY A 85 22.21 1.86 -26.22
CA GLY A 85 22.60 3.27 -26.19
C GLY A 85 23.94 3.60 -26.86
N THR A 86 24.81 2.59 -27.08
CA THR A 86 26.10 2.78 -27.78
C THR A 86 25.95 2.91 -29.30
N VAL A 87 24.84 2.43 -29.87
CA VAL A 87 24.59 2.45 -31.33
C VAL A 87 24.51 3.89 -31.88
N ASN A 88 24.12 4.86 -31.05
CA ASN A 88 24.03 6.28 -31.45
C ASN A 88 25.35 7.07 -31.37
N LYS A 89 26.46 6.47 -30.86
CA LYS A 89 27.78 7.13 -30.87
C LYS A 89 28.65 6.74 -32.07
N VAL A 90 28.38 5.62 -32.74
CA VAL A 90 29.22 5.12 -33.85
C VAL A 90 28.82 5.70 -35.21
N SER A 91 27.59 6.19 -35.37
CA SER A 91 27.13 6.83 -36.62
C SER A 91 27.71 8.24 -36.86
N LYS A 92 28.41 8.84 -35.87
CA LYS A 92 29.10 10.14 -36.03
C LYS A 92 30.57 10.03 -36.47
N LEU A 93 31.14 8.84 -36.55
CA LEU A 93 32.55 8.62 -36.96
C LEU A 93 32.74 8.34 -38.46
N LYS A 94 31.68 8.28 -39.26
CA LYS A 94 31.76 8.03 -40.72
C LYS A 94 31.61 9.29 -41.60
N ARG A 95 31.46 10.49 -41.02
CA ARG A 95 31.17 11.74 -41.77
C ARG A 95 32.26 12.82 -41.65
N LYS A 96 33.51 12.42 -41.40
CA LYS A 96 34.71 13.26 -41.54
C LYS A 96 35.85 12.40 -42.08
N GLU A 97 35.92 12.26 -43.41
CA GLU A 97 37.12 12.02 -44.24
C GLU A 97 36.67 11.61 -45.66
N LYS A 98 36.00 12.55 -46.33
CA LYS A 98 35.87 12.62 -47.79
C LYS A 98 35.57 14.08 -48.14
N VAL A 99 36.55 14.95 -47.93
CA VAL A 99 36.77 16.22 -48.65
C VAL A 99 38.25 16.53 -48.56
#